data_AF-L8GRZ6-F1
#
_entry.id   AF-L8GRZ6-F1
#
_cell.length_a   1.000
_cell.length_b   1.000
_cell.length_c   1.000
_cell.angle_alpha   90.00
_cell.angle_beta   90.00
_cell.angle_gamma   90.00
#
_symmetry.space_group_name_H-M   'P 1'
#
loop_
_entity.id
_entity.type
_entity.pdbx_description
1 polymer ?
#
loop_
_entity_poly.entity_id
_entity_poly.type
_entity_poly.pdbx_seq_one_letter_code
_entity_poly.pdbx_strand_id
1 'polypeptide(L)'
;MWCERDGVAVCMVCLVAGPHKGHDALTIEEAEERAREAARVELAQVELAMGEVEAAVERQAAREAAEQESGREARAAIKQHFDRVREAVAQRERVLGAEVNDGGPSSAQRPADVAVDAATGNIIVADRDNHRVHVWQADGSFLRTFGSRGRGHGQFRRPEGVAVDVAGNVIVADYGNHRVQVWRATGRSFLRTLGSLGGGPAQFKDPRGVAVDAATGHIIVADCGN
;
A
#
# COMPACT_ATOMS: atom_id res chain seq x y z
N MET A 1 51.61 -0.48 81.75
CA MET A 1 51.28 -1.12 83.05
C MET A 1 49.96 -0.50 83.51
N TRP A 2 49.05 -1.27 84.10
CA TRP A 2 47.66 -0.85 84.36
C TRP A 2 47.51 -0.28 85.78
N CYS A 3 46.79 0.84 85.96
CA CYS A 3 46.44 1.37 87.29
C CYS A 3 44.96 1.08 87.59
N GLU A 4 44.69 0.15 88.51
CA GLU A 4 43.32 -0.24 88.89
C GLU A 4 42.54 0.85 89.66
N ARG A 5 43.24 1.85 90.22
CA ARG A 5 42.61 2.92 91.01
C ARG A 5 41.94 3.99 90.15
N ASP A 6 42.52 4.26 88.99
CA ASP A 6 42.11 5.38 88.11
C ASP A 6 41.70 4.91 86.70
N GLY A 7 41.84 3.62 86.38
CA GLY A 7 41.33 3.01 85.14
C GLY A 7 42.07 3.43 83.86
N VAL A 8 43.35 3.82 83.96
CA VAL A 8 44.12 4.38 82.83
C VAL A 8 45.36 3.54 82.50
N ALA A 9 45.70 3.46 81.21
CA ALA A 9 46.92 2.81 80.75
C ALA A 9 48.15 3.68 81.02
N VAL A 10 49.06 3.22 81.90
CA VAL A 10 50.27 3.95 82.27
C VAL A 10 51.41 3.63 81.29
N CYS A 11 51.92 4.67 80.62
CA CYS A 11 53.16 4.62 79.83
C CYS A 11 54.35 4.28 80.74
N MET A 12 55.30 3.46 80.26
CA MET A 12 56.46 3.00 81.02
C MET A 12 57.33 4.17 81.57
N VAL A 13 57.22 5.35 80.97
CA VAL A 13 57.91 6.59 81.36
C VAL A 13 57.38 7.18 82.69
N CYS A 14 56.12 6.90 83.07
CA CYS A 14 55.48 7.53 84.22
C CYS A 14 55.72 6.82 85.56
N LEU A 15 56.31 5.61 85.56
CA LEU A 15 56.62 4.85 86.78
C LEU A 15 57.77 5.44 87.61
N VAL A 16 58.54 6.38 87.05
CA VAL A 16 59.82 6.82 87.62
C VAL A 16 59.79 8.26 88.16
N ALA A 17 58.81 9.09 87.81
CA ALA A 17 58.90 10.54 88.04
C ALA A 17 57.59 11.22 88.50
N GLY A 18 57.21 11.03 89.76
CA GLY A 18 56.35 11.97 90.51
C GLY A 18 54.94 12.27 89.94
N PRO A 19 54.18 13.18 90.56
CA PRO A 19 52.75 13.34 90.27
C PRO A 19 52.50 13.94 88.88
N HIS A 20 51.46 13.40 88.24
CA HIS A 20 51.05 13.56 86.84
C HIS A 20 51.20 14.99 86.29
N LYS A 21 52.17 15.21 85.39
CA LYS A 21 52.24 16.42 84.56
C LYS A 21 51.72 16.15 83.16
N GLY A 22 50.46 16.49 82.92
CA GLY A 22 49.98 17.10 81.68
C GLY A 22 50.09 16.30 80.38
N HIS A 23 49.68 15.03 80.38
CA HIS A 23 49.27 14.38 79.13
C HIS A 23 47.77 14.13 79.22
N ASP A 24 47.04 14.44 78.14
CA ASP A 24 45.62 14.13 77.99
C ASP A 24 45.44 12.61 78.06
N ALA A 25 45.20 12.10 79.27
CA ALA A 25 45.00 10.69 79.53
C ALA A 25 43.49 10.45 79.54
N LEU A 26 42.96 9.87 78.46
CA LEU A 26 41.57 9.44 78.41
C LEU A 26 41.37 8.18 79.26
N THR A 27 40.27 8.13 79.99
CA THR A 27 39.83 6.88 80.62
C THR A 27 39.37 5.89 79.54
N ILE A 28 39.34 4.58 79.85
CA ILE A 28 38.78 3.59 78.92
C ILE A 28 37.33 3.94 78.58
N GLU A 29 36.54 4.40 79.54
CA GLU A 29 35.14 4.78 79.31
C GLU A 29 35.03 5.92 78.28
N GLU A 30 35.85 6.97 78.40
CA GLU A 30 35.87 8.07 77.43
C GLU A 30 36.36 7.61 76.04
N ALA A 31 37.34 6.70 76.00
CA ALA A 31 37.86 6.17 74.74
C ALA A 31 36.83 5.25 74.04
N GLU A 32 36.11 4.43 74.81
CA GLU A 32 35.00 3.61 74.33
C GLU A 32 33.83 4.47 73.85
N GLU A 33 33.49 5.54 74.57
CA GLU A 33 32.41 6.45 74.18
C GLU A 33 32.74 7.19 72.88
N ARG A 34 33.97 7.72 72.75
CA ARG A 34 34.43 8.32 71.49
C ARG A 34 34.47 7.32 70.33
N ALA A 35 34.89 6.08 70.57
CA ALA A 35 34.88 5.03 69.55
C ALA A 35 33.44 4.65 69.14
N ARG A 36 32.50 4.58 70.10
CA ARG A 36 31.07 4.35 69.82
C ARG A 36 30.46 5.51 69.04
N GLU A 37 30.81 6.74 69.38
CA GLU A 37 30.32 7.93 68.68
C GLU A 37 30.90 8.04 67.26
N ALA A 38 32.20 7.77 67.08
CA ALA A 38 32.82 7.69 65.75
C ALA A 38 32.16 6.59 64.89
N ALA A 39 31.94 5.39 65.46
CA ALA A 39 31.25 4.31 64.76
C ALA A 39 29.80 4.67 64.40
N ARG A 40 29.08 5.42 65.25
CA ARG A 40 27.74 5.93 64.93
C ARG A 40 27.75 6.93 63.78
N VAL A 41 28.73 7.83 63.74
CA VAL A 41 28.88 8.80 62.65
C VAL A 41 29.23 8.09 61.34
N GLU A 42 30.15 7.13 61.37
CA GLU A 42 30.48 6.31 60.19
C GLU A 42 29.27 5.50 59.70
N LEU A 43 28.52 4.89 60.62
CA LEU A 43 27.29 4.17 60.28
C LEU A 43 26.26 5.10 59.63
N ALA A 44 26.04 6.29 60.18
CA ALA A 44 25.12 7.27 59.62
C ALA A 44 25.56 7.77 58.23
N GLN A 45 26.87 7.90 57.99
CA GLN A 45 27.42 8.22 56.66
C GLN A 45 27.19 7.09 55.66
N VAL A 46 27.35 5.83 56.09
CA VAL A 46 27.07 4.64 55.25
C VAL A 46 25.58 4.56 54.93
N GLU A 47 24.68 4.78 55.90
CA GLU A 47 23.24 4.79 55.67
C GLU A 47 22.82 5.87 54.68
N LEU A 48 23.38 7.08 54.79
CA LEU A 48 23.15 8.16 53.84
C LEU A 48 23.64 7.79 52.43
N ALA A 49 24.86 7.26 52.32
CA ALA A 49 25.44 6.83 51.05
C ALA A 49 24.64 5.68 50.41
N MET A 50 24.13 4.74 51.21
CA MET A 50 23.24 3.68 50.72
C MET A 50 21.93 4.27 50.17
N GLY A 51 21.33 5.24 50.87
CA GLY A 51 20.12 5.92 50.37
C GLY A 51 20.35 6.67 49.05
N GLU A 52 21.53 7.28 48.86
CA GLU A 52 21.90 7.91 47.59
C GLU A 52 22.05 6.89 46.45
N VAL A 53 22.64 5.71 46.74
CA VAL A 53 22.78 4.60 45.80
C VAL A 53 21.42 4.03 45.42
N GLU A 54 20.52 3.79 46.38
CA GLU A 54 19.16 3.31 46.12
C GLU A 54 18.39 4.29 45.21
N ALA A 55 18.43 5.58 45.52
CA ALA A 55 17.82 6.61 44.69
C ALA A 55 18.46 6.68 43.28
N ALA A 56 19.76 6.39 43.15
CA ALA A 56 20.42 6.31 41.85
C ALA A 56 19.96 5.09 41.04
N VAL A 57 19.79 3.94 41.68
CA VAL A 57 19.26 2.71 41.05
C VAL A 57 17.84 2.93 40.56
N GLU A 58 16.97 3.56 41.36
CA GLU A 58 15.60 3.88 40.94
C GLU A 58 15.58 4.84 39.74
N ARG A 59 16.44 5.87 39.74
CA ARG A 59 16.58 6.78 38.60
C ARG A 59 17.07 6.05 37.35
N GLN A 60 17.95 5.07 37.49
CA GLN A 60 18.42 4.27 36.36
C GLN A 60 17.32 3.35 35.82
N ALA A 61 16.60 2.65 36.69
CA ALA A 61 15.47 1.81 36.29
C ALA A 61 14.39 2.62 35.54
N ALA A 62 14.11 3.84 35.98
CA ALA A 62 13.17 4.73 35.29
C ALA A 62 13.66 5.15 33.89
N ARG A 63 14.97 5.40 33.72
CA ARG A 63 15.57 5.72 32.40
C ARG A 63 15.49 4.54 31.45
N GLU A 64 15.83 3.34 31.91
CA GLU A 64 15.77 2.12 31.12
C GLU A 64 14.33 1.79 30.68
N ALA A 65 13.34 2.00 31.57
CA ALA A 65 11.93 1.84 31.24
C ALA A 65 11.47 2.85 30.18
N ALA A 66 11.89 4.11 30.27
CA ALA A 66 11.57 5.13 29.28
C ALA A 66 12.21 4.84 27.91
N GLU A 67 13.45 4.34 27.89
CA GLU A 67 14.14 3.95 26.65
C GLU A 67 13.47 2.73 26.00
N GLN A 68 13.03 1.73 26.80
CA GLN A 68 12.27 0.59 26.30
C GLN A 68 10.94 1.02 25.68
N GLU A 69 10.22 1.96 26.32
CA GLU A 69 8.94 2.46 25.80
C GLU A 69 9.14 3.25 24.50
N SER A 70 10.14 4.14 24.45
CA SER A 70 10.52 4.83 23.22
C SER A 70 10.89 3.85 22.08
N GLY A 71 11.59 2.76 22.42
CA GLY A 71 11.90 1.68 21.47
C GLY A 71 10.66 0.92 20.97
N ARG A 72 9.65 0.71 21.82
CA ARG A 72 8.37 0.10 21.42
C ARG A 72 7.59 1.02 20.49
N GLU A 73 7.50 2.30 20.81
CA GLU A 73 6.84 3.31 19.97
C GLU A 73 7.51 3.43 18.60
N ALA A 74 8.84 3.49 18.55
CA ALA A 74 9.59 3.54 17.29
C ALA A 74 9.33 2.30 16.42
N ARG A 75 9.32 1.10 17.02
CA ARG A 75 8.99 -0.15 16.31
C ARG A 75 7.55 -0.17 15.81
N ALA A 76 6.60 0.34 16.60
CA ALA A 76 5.20 0.45 16.20
C ALA A 76 5.03 1.43 15.03
N ALA A 77 5.73 2.57 15.04
CA ALA A 77 5.73 3.54 13.95
C ALA A 77 6.32 2.97 12.65
N ILE A 78 7.46 2.26 12.73
CA ILE A 78 8.07 1.58 11.59
C ILE A 78 7.12 0.52 11.03
N LYS A 79 6.50 -0.28 11.90
CA LYS A 79 5.50 -1.28 11.47
C LYS A 79 4.32 -0.62 10.76
N GLN A 80 3.78 0.47 11.31
CA GLN A 80 2.70 1.22 10.68
C GLN A 80 3.13 1.76 9.30
N HIS A 81 4.36 2.22 9.15
CA HIS A 81 4.89 2.68 7.87
C HIS A 81 4.98 1.53 6.85
N PHE A 82 5.51 0.37 7.26
CA PHE A 82 5.55 -0.83 6.42
C PHE A 82 4.16 -1.32 6.02
N ASP A 83 3.19 -1.30 6.95
CA ASP A 83 1.80 -1.67 6.66
C ASP A 83 1.18 -0.70 5.63
N ARG A 84 1.41 0.62 5.76
CA ARG A 84 0.99 1.60 4.74
C ARG A 84 1.64 1.38 3.38
N VAL A 85 2.95 1.07 3.35
CA VAL A 85 3.66 0.77 2.10
C VAL A 85 3.12 -0.51 1.48
N ARG A 86 2.86 -1.55 2.27
CA ARG A 86 2.25 -2.81 1.80
C ARG A 86 0.85 -2.56 1.26
N GLU A 87 0.02 -1.77 1.93
CA GLU A 87 -1.31 -1.38 1.44
C GLU A 87 -1.22 -0.56 0.14
N ALA A 88 -0.29 0.39 0.06
CA ALA A 88 -0.06 1.19 -1.15
C ALA A 88 0.43 0.33 -2.32
N VAL A 89 1.31 -0.65 -2.06
CA VAL A 89 1.76 -1.63 -3.05
C VAL A 89 0.59 -2.51 -3.47
N ALA A 90 -0.19 -3.07 -2.55
CA ALA A 90 -1.37 -3.86 -2.88
C ALA A 90 -2.43 -3.05 -3.64
N GLN A 91 -2.60 -1.76 -3.32
CA GLN A 91 -3.49 -0.86 -4.06
C GLN A 91 -2.94 -0.60 -5.46
N ARG A 92 -1.63 -0.37 -5.59
CA ARG A 92 -0.97 -0.20 -6.89
C ARG A 92 -0.98 -1.48 -7.72
N GLU A 93 -0.86 -2.65 -7.11
CA GLU A 93 -1.02 -3.96 -7.75
C GLU A 93 -2.48 -4.24 -8.13
N ARG A 94 -3.48 -3.73 -7.40
CA ARG A 94 -4.88 -3.78 -7.86
C ARG A 94 -5.12 -2.86 -9.06
N VAL A 95 -4.51 -1.67 -9.06
CA VAL A 95 -4.57 -0.72 -10.19
C VAL A 95 -3.84 -1.31 -11.41
N LEU A 96 -2.62 -1.82 -11.24
CA LEU A 96 -1.83 -2.40 -12.32
C LEU A 96 -2.32 -3.80 -12.75
N GLY A 97 -2.85 -4.59 -11.81
CA GLY A 97 -3.42 -5.92 -12.04
C GLY A 97 -4.75 -5.89 -12.79
N ALA A 98 -5.50 -4.79 -12.69
CA ALA A 98 -6.66 -4.50 -13.52
C ALA A 98 -6.30 -4.01 -14.94
N GLU A 99 -5.02 -3.73 -15.22
CA GLU A 99 -4.56 -3.25 -16.54
C GLU A 99 -3.93 -4.34 -17.41
N VAL A 100 -3.58 -5.51 -16.84
CA VAL A 100 -2.75 -6.50 -17.54
C VAL A 100 -3.45 -7.72 -18.14
N ASN A 101 -4.77 -7.95 -17.96
CA ASN A 101 -5.39 -9.13 -18.61
C ASN A 101 -6.83 -8.99 -19.16
N ASP A 102 -7.45 -7.81 -19.08
CA ASP A 102 -8.78 -7.55 -19.67
C ASP A 102 -8.90 -6.16 -20.33
N GLY A 103 -7.84 -5.34 -20.26
CA GLY A 103 -7.74 -4.08 -21.00
C GLY A 103 -8.79 -3.02 -20.61
N GLY A 104 -9.42 -3.12 -19.44
CA GLY A 104 -10.46 -2.16 -19.03
C GLY A 104 -11.53 -1.88 -20.11
N PRO A 105 -12.35 -0.84 -19.98
CA PRO A 105 -13.29 -0.46 -21.03
C PRO A 105 -12.62 0.24 -22.21
N SER A 106 -11.43 0.83 -22.06
CA SER A 106 -10.81 1.72 -23.06
C SER A 106 -9.61 1.11 -23.82
N SER A 107 -9.07 -0.04 -23.42
CA SER A 107 -7.98 -0.70 -24.17
C SER A 107 -8.56 -1.48 -25.35
N ALA A 108 -8.08 -1.15 -26.55
CA ALA A 108 -8.36 -1.90 -27.76
C ALA A 108 -7.36 -3.07 -27.88
N GLN A 109 -7.83 -4.32 -27.87
CA GLN A 109 -6.98 -5.49 -28.07
C GLN A 109 -7.11 -5.98 -29.52
N ARG A 110 -6.16 -5.56 -30.36
CA ARG A 110 -6.14 -5.79 -31.82
C ARG A 110 -7.33 -5.10 -32.52
N PRO A 111 -7.29 -3.76 -32.64
CA PRO A 111 -8.23 -3.05 -33.49
C PRO A 111 -8.14 -3.59 -34.93
N ALA A 112 -9.26 -4.05 -35.47
CA ALA A 112 -9.31 -4.63 -36.80
C ALA A 112 -9.64 -3.60 -37.88
N ASP A 113 -10.52 -2.65 -37.55
CA ASP A 113 -10.97 -1.61 -38.47
C ASP A 113 -11.46 -0.37 -37.72
N VAL A 114 -11.52 0.77 -38.43
CA VAL A 114 -11.93 2.07 -37.89
C VAL A 114 -12.84 2.82 -38.85
N ALA A 115 -13.87 3.47 -38.31
CA ALA A 115 -14.73 4.40 -39.03
C ALA A 115 -14.90 5.70 -38.24
N VAL A 116 -15.29 6.76 -38.95
CA VAL A 116 -15.57 8.07 -38.33
C VAL A 116 -17.01 8.44 -38.66
N ASP A 117 -17.76 8.84 -37.64
CA ASP A 117 -19.07 9.45 -37.83
C ASP A 117 -18.89 10.88 -38.34
N ALA A 118 -19.30 11.15 -39.58
CA ALA A 118 -19.15 12.46 -40.21
C ALA A 118 -19.93 13.58 -39.50
N ALA A 119 -21.02 13.27 -38.80
CA ALA A 119 -21.84 14.27 -38.13
C ALA A 119 -21.24 14.71 -36.78
N THR A 120 -20.64 13.77 -36.05
CA THR A 120 -20.14 14.01 -34.68
C THR A 120 -18.62 14.06 -34.56
N GLY A 121 -17.89 13.55 -35.56
CA GLY A 121 -16.44 13.36 -35.51
C GLY A 121 -16.01 12.20 -34.59
N ASN A 122 -16.94 11.40 -34.07
CA ASN A 122 -16.60 10.27 -33.21
C ASN A 122 -15.84 9.20 -34.01
N ILE A 123 -14.82 8.63 -33.39
CA ILE A 123 -14.00 7.54 -33.93
C ILE A 123 -14.57 6.23 -33.39
N ILE A 124 -14.88 5.29 -34.28
CA ILE A 124 -15.47 4.00 -33.94
C ILE A 124 -14.51 2.90 -34.38
N VAL A 125 -14.13 2.01 -33.45
CA VAL A 125 -13.14 0.95 -33.74
C VAL A 125 -13.71 -0.42 -33.38
N ALA A 126 -13.60 -1.35 -34.32
CA ALA A 126 -13.89 -2.76 -34.08
C ALA A 126 -12.72 -3.41 -33.32
N ASP A 127 -12.97 -3.84 -32.09
CA ASP A 127 -11.98 -4.48 -31.23
C ASP A 127 -12.19 -6.00 -31.26
N ARG A 128 -11.38 -6.63 -32.09
CA ARG A 128 -11.58 -8.01 -32.53
C ARG A 128 -11.50 -8.99 -31.40
N ASP A 129 -10.44 -8.92 -30.60
CA ASP A 129 -10.20 -9.95 -29.59
C ASP A 129 -10.96 -9.68 -28.29
N ASN A 130 -11.40 -8.44 -28.04
CA ASN A 130 -12.34 -8.12 -26.96
C ASN A 130 -13.82 -8.29 -27.34
N HIS A 131 -14.14 -8.65 -28.58
CA HIS A 131 -15.52 -8.92 -29.02
C HIS A 131 -16.47 -7.73 -28.82
N ARG A 132 -15.97 -6.51 -29.00
CA ARG A 132 -16.72 -5.28 -28.75
C ARG A 132 -16.34 -4.20 -29.76
N VAL A 133 -17.11 -3.13 -29.78
CA VAL A 133 -16.81 -1.92 -30.53
C VAL A 133 -16.61 -0.79 -29.54
N HIS A 134 -15.59 0.02 -29.77
CA HIS A 134 -15.31 1.20 -28.98
C HIS A 134 -15.65 2.47 -29.75
N VAL A 135 -15.97 3.51 -29.00
CA VAL A 135 -16.26 4.85 -29.51
C VAL A 135 -15.45 5.87 -28.72
N TRP A 136 -14.68 6.68 -29.42
CA TRP A 136 -13.95 7.83 -28.89
C TRP A 136 -14.45 9.10 -29.53
N GLN A 137 -14.24 10.22 -28.84
CA GLN A 137 -14.45 11.54 -29.41
C GLN A 137 -13.29 11.92 -30.34
N ALA A 138 -13.50 12.95 -31.16
CA ALA A 138 -12.48 13.48 -32.06
C ALA A 138 -11.22 13.98 -31.33
N ASP A 139 -11.34 14.37 -30.05
CA ASP A 139 -10.22 14.80 -29.20
C ASP A 139 -9.42 13.63 -28.60
N GLY A 140 -9.80 12.38 -28.92
CA GLY A 140 -9.17 11.16 -28.41
C GLY A 140 -9.68 10.69 -27.05
N SER A 141 -10.63 11.41 -26.42
CA SER A 141 -11.24 10.96 -25.17
C SER A 141 -12.13 9.72 -25.39
N PHE A 142 -11.96 8.71 -24.53
CA PHE A 142 -12.78 7.51 -24.57
C PHE A 142 -14.21 7.84 -24.16
N LEU A 143 -15.19 7.45 -24.99
CA LEU A 143 -16.58 7.78 -24.76
C LEU A 143 -17.38 6.58 -24.27
N ARG A 144 -17.28 5.43 -24.94
CA ARG A 144 -17.99 4.19 -24.54
C ARG A 144 -17.54 2.96 -25.33
N THR A 145 -17.99 1.79 -24.88
CA THR A 145 -18.04 0.56 -25.70
C THR A 145 -19.45 0.03 -25.82
N PHE A 146 -19.68 -0.82 -26.82
CA PHE A 146 -20.88 -1.65 -26.92
C PHE A 146 -20.56 -3.01 -27.54
N GLY A 147 -21.44 -3.96 -27.25
CA GLY A 147 -21.25 -5.36 -27.58
C GLY A 147 -20.48 -6.15 -26.53
N SER A 148 -20.65 -7.46 -26.57
CA SER A 148 -19.96 -8.41 -25.71
C SER A 148 -19.78 -9.73 -26.44
N ARG A 149 -18.90 -10.60 -25.95
CA ARG A 149 -18.66 -11.90 -26.55
C ARG A 149 -19.94 -12.75 -26.57
N GLY A 150 -20.30 -13.27 -27.74
CA GLY A 150 -21.41 -14.22 -27.86
C GLY A 150 -22.00 -14.31 -29.27
N ARG A 151 -23.20 -14.90 -29.36
CA ARG A 151 -23.93 -15.14 -30.62
C ARG A 151 -25.31 -14.47 -30.66
N GLY A 152 -25.80 -13.99 -29.52
CA GLY A 152 -27.08 -13.32 -29.39
C GLY A 152 -27.12 -11.95 -30.05
N HIS A 153 -28.28 -11.30 -30.02
CA HIS A 153 -28.43 -9.92 -30.48
C HIS A 153 -27.56 -8.98 -29.65
N GLY A 154 -26.82 -8.13 -30.34
CA GLY A 154 -25.90 -7.20 -29.71
C GLY A 154 -24.63 -7.84 -29.15
N GLN A 155 -24.39 -9.14 -29.39
CA GLN A 155 -23.14 -9.82 -29.05
C GLN A 155 -22.30 -10.05 -30.31
N PHE A 156 -20.98 -10.01 -30.18
CA PHE A 156 -20.05 -10.24 -31.28
C PHE A 156 -19.13 -11.43 -31.05
N ARG A 157 -18.60 -11.98 -32.13
CA ARG A 157 -17.53 -12.96 -32.13
C ARG A 157 -16.47 -12.53 -33.15
N ARG A 158 -15.45 -11.81 -32.68
CA ARG A 158 -14.38 -11.23 -33.51
C ARG A 158 -14.95 -10.24 -34.53
N PRO A 159 -15.48 -9.08 -34.12
CA PRO A 159 -15.85 -8.06 -35.08
C PRO A 159 -14.61 -7.66 -35.90
N GLU A 160 -14.74 -7.54 -37.23
CA GLU A 160 -13.64 -7.14 -38.11
C GLU A 160 -13.91 -5.76 -38.70
N GLY A 161 -14.79 -5.64 -39.68
CA GLY A 161 -15.08 -4.36 -40.34
C GLY A 161 -16.11 -3.51 -39.59
N VAL A 162 -15.96 -2.19 -39.69
CA VAL A 162 -16.93 -1.21 -39.17
C VAL A 162 -17.16 -0.07 -40.16
N ALA A 163 -18.41 0.36 -40.31
CA ALA A 163 -18.80 1.51 -41.12
C ALA A 163 -19.90 2.31 -40.44
N VAL A 164 -20.07 3.57 -40.82
CA VAL A 164 -21.11 4.47 -40.31
C VAL A 164 -21.95 4.95 -41.48
N ASP A 165 -23.27 4.85 -41.38
CA ASP A 165 -24.17 5.42 -42.38
C ASP A 165 -24.43 6.92 -42.17
N VAL A 166 -25.10 7.56 -43.13
CA VAL A 166 -25.44 8.99 -43.07
C VAL A 166 -26.37 9.37 -41.91
N ALA A 167 -27.06 8.40 -41.31
CA ALA A 167 -27.88 8.58 -40.11
C ALA A 167 -27.09 8.33 -38.81
N GLY A 168 -25.79 8.06 -38.93
CA GLY A 168 -24.87 7.77 -37.84
C GLY A 168 -24.91 6.32 -37.36
N ASN A 169 -25.74 5.44 -37.93
CA ASN A 169 -25.82 4.04 -37.50
C ASN A 169 -24.49 3.34 -37.73
N VAL A 170 -24.11 2.46 -36.80
CA VAL A 170 -22.86 1.70 -36.88
C VAL A 170 -23.16 0.31 -37.44
N ILE A 171 -22.53 -0.02 -38.57
CA ILE A 171 -22.60 -1.31 -39.25
C ILE A 171 -21.32 -2.06 -38.90
N VAL A 172 -21.43 -3.29 -38.41
CA VAL A 172 -20.29 -4.09 -37.96
C VAL A 172 -20.33 -5.48 -38.59
N ALA A 173 -19.25 -5.87 -39.26
CA ALA A 173 -19.05 -7.26 -39.71
C ALA A 173 -18.67 -8.14 -38.52
N ASP A 174 -19.55 -9.07 -38.17
CA ASP A 174 -19.38 -10.02 -37.08
C ASP A 174 -18.81 -11.33 -37.63
N TYR A 175 -17.52 -11.30 -37.97
CA TYR A 175 -16.80 -12.34 -38.70
C TYR A 175 -17.07 -13.75 -38.15
N GLY A 176 -16.89 -13.96 -36.84
CA GLY A 176 -17.03 -15.28 -36.23
C GLY A 176 -18.46 -15.78 -36.03
N ASN A 177 -19.46 -14.94 -36.34
CA ASN A 177 -20.87 -15.31 -36.41
C ASN A 177 -21.43 -15.28 -37.84
N HIS A 178 -20.60 -14.96 -38.84
CA HIS A 178 -20.95 -14.92 -40.26
C HIS A 178 -22.22 -14.10 -40.55
N ARG A 179 -22.24 -12.88 -39.99
CA ARG A 179 -23.35 -11.94 -40.12
C ARG A 179 -22.86 -10.50 -40.06
N VAL A 180 -23.72 -9.57 -40.41
CA VAL A 180 -23.50 -8.14 -40.18
C VAL A 180 -24.55 -7.62 -39.18
N GLN A 181 -24.15 -6.82 -38.21
CA GLN A 181 -25.07 -6.20 -37.25
C GLN A 181 -25.11 -4.69 -37.44
N VAL A 182 -26.30 -4.11 -37.37
CA VAL A 182 -26.53 -2.67 -37.46
C VAL A 182 -26.97 -2.15 -36.09
N TRP A 183 -26.40 -1.03 -35.67
CA TRP A 183 -26.63 -0.38 -34.37
C TRP A 183 -27.03 1.07 -34.56
N ARG A 184 -27.91 1.61 -33.70
CA ARG A 184 -28.24 3.04 -33.74
C ARG A 184 -27.01 3.91 -33.50
N ALA A 185 -27.02 5.15 -33.96
CA ALA A 185 -25.91 6.10 -33.87
C ALA A 185 -25.30 6.33 -32.48
N THR A 186 -26.06 6.04 -31.43
CA THR A 186 -25.58 6.10 -30.05
C THR A 186 -24.89 4.81 -29.59
N GLY A 187 -24.79 3.76 -30.41
CA GLY A 187 -24.28 2.43 -30.03
C GLY A 187 -25.07 1.77 -28.89
N ARG A 188 -26.20 2.35 -28.44
CA ARG A 188 -26.93 1.91 -27.26
C ARG A 188 -27.95 0.81 -27.55
N SER A 189 -28.40 0.69 -28.79
CA SER A 189 -29.41 -0.30 -29.16
C SER A 189 -29.05 -0.99 -30.47
N PHE A 190 -29.02 -2.31 -30.43
CA PHE A 190 -29.06 -3.16 -31.60
C PHE A 190 -30.30 -2.85 -32.45
N LEU A 191 -30.13 -2.69 -33.76
CA LEU A 191 -31.23 -2.45 -34.69
C LEU A 191 -31.67 -3.75 -35.37
N ARG A 192 -30.74 -4.38 -36.09
CA ARG A 192 -31.03 -5.58 -36.88
C ARG A 192 -29.75 -6.33 -37.24
N THR A 193 -29.95 -7.57 -37.65
CA THR A 193 -28.93 -8.41 -38.26
C THR A 193 -29.20 -8.52 -39.75
N LEU A 194 -28.14 -8.50 -40.55
CA LEU A 194 -28.16 -8.83 -41.96
C LEU A 194 -27.43 -10.16 -42.17
N GLY A 195 -28.09 -11.02 -42.93
CA GLY A 195 -27.59 -12.33 -43.33
C GLY A 195 -27.36 -13.35 -42.23
N SER A 196 -26.95 -14.52 -42.69
CA SER A 196 -26.67 -15.72 -41.89
C SER A 196 -25.58 -16.53 -42.56
N LEU A 197 -24.99 -17.50 -41.85
CA LEU A 197 -24.00 -18.40 -42.44
C LEU A 197 -24.51 -19.07 -43.72
N GLY A 198 -23.72 -18.98 -44.81
CA GLY A 198 -23.94 -19.70 -46.07
C GLY A 198 -23.43 -18.91 -47.29
N GLY A 199 -23.57 -19.49 -48.48
CA GLY A 199 -23.13 -18.87 -49.75
C GLY A 199 -24.26 -18.43 -50.68
N GLY A 200 -25.51 -18.48 -50.21
CA GLY A 200 -26.68 -18.02 -50.96
C GLY A 200 -26.90 -16.51 -50.90
N PRO A 201 -27.93 -16.00 -51.61
CA PRO A 201 -28.32 -14.59 -51.52
C PRO A 201 -28.57 -14.15 -50.08
N ALA A 202 -27.99 -13.01 -49.71
CA ALA A 202 -28.02 -12.45 -48.36
C ALA A 202 -27.46 -13.39 -47.27
N GLN A 203 -26.66 -14.40 -47.62
CA GLN A 203 -25.87 -15.18 -46.67
C GLN A 203 -24.41 -14.76 -46.71
N PHE A 204 -23.71 -14.97 -45.60
CA PHE A 204 -22.31 -14.62 -45.48
C PHE A 204 -21.47 -15.80 -45.00
N LYS A 205 -20.20 -15.82 -45.38
CA LYS A 205 -19.18 -16.70 -44.87
C LYS A 205 -17.91 -15.90 -44.62
N ASP A 206 -17.65 -15.59 -43.36
CA ASP A 206 -16.49 -14.80 -42.94
C ASP A 206 -16.52 -13.36 -43.52
N PRO A 207 -17.57 -12.56 -43.24
CA PRO A 207 -17.59 -11.16 -43.64
C PRO A 207 -16.45 -10.41 -42.94
N ARG A 208 -15.66 -9.66 -43.71
CA ARG A 208 -14.53 -8.88 -43.19
C ARG A 208 -14.79 -7.39 -43.26
N GLY A 209 -14.79 -6.83 -44.47
CA GLY A 209 -14.98 -5.39 -44.70
C GLY A 209 -16.46 -5.03 -44.83
N VAL A 210 -16.83 -3.86 -44.34
CA VAL A 210 -18.14 -3.25 -44.58
C VAL A 210 -17.94 -1.81 -45.02
N ALA A 211 -18.76 -1.36 -45.97
CA ALA A 211 -18.81 0.03 -46.40
C ALA A 211 -20.27 0.43 -46.61
N VAL A 212 -20.56 1.72 -46.50
CA VAL A 212 -21.88 2.28 -46.80
C VAL A 212 -21.73 3.25 -47.95
N ASP A 213 -22.54 3.08 -48.98
CA ASP A 213 -22.69 4.10 -50.02
C ASP A 213 -23.55 5.25 -49.46
N ALA A 214 -22.96 6.43 -49.34
CA ALA A 214 -23.63 7.60 -48.79
C ALA A 214 -24.79 8.12 -49.68
N ALA A 215 -24.75 7.86 -50.99
CA ALA A 215 -25.78 8.33 -51.91
C ALA A 215 -27.05 7.46 -51.86
N THR A 216 -26.87 6.14 -51.78
CA THR A 216 -27.98 5.17 -51.82
C THR A 216 -28.35 4.59 -50.45
N GLY A 217 -27.45 4.67 -49.47
CA GLY A 217 -27.58 4.00 -48.17
C GLY A 217 -27.33 2.49 -48.24
N HIS A 218 -26.84 1.95 -49.36
CA HIS A 218 -26.54 0.54 -49.49
C HIS A 218 -25.34 0.12 -48.64
N ILE A 219 -25.48 -1.02 -47.96
CA ILE A 219 -24.40 -1.65 -47.20
C ILE A 219 -23.71 -2.66 -48.12
N ILE A 220 -22.42 -2.43 -48.37
CA ILE A 220 -21.56 -3.29 -49.17
C ILE A 220 -20.73 -4.13 -48.20
N VAL A 221 -20.71 -5.44 -48.39
CA VAL A 221 -20.01 -6.38 -47.50
C VAL A 221 -18.99 -7.16 -48.31
N ALA A 222 -17.73 -7.12 -47.88
CA ALA A 222 -16.67 -7.96 -48.42
C ALA A 222 -16.70 -9.31 -47.69
N ASP A 223 -17.22 -10.31 -48.39
CA ASP A 223 -17.29 -11.71 -47.94
C ASP A 223 -16.12 -12.49 -48.53
N CYS A 224 -15.26 -13.08 -47.68
CA CYS A 224 -14.04 -13.74 -48.14
C CYS A 224 -14.11 -15.27 -48.10
N GLY A 225 -15.22 -15.85 -47.63
CA GLY A 225 -15.34 -17.29 -47.41
C GLY A 225 -16.20 -18.02 -48.45
N ASN A 226 -16.86 -17.28 -49.34
CA ASN A 226 -17.71 -17.82 -50.42
C ASN A 226 -16.92 -18.32 -51.64
#